data_AF-A0A0V1BJB2-F1
#
_entry.id   AF-A0A0V1BJB2-F1
#
_cell.length_a   1.000
_cell.length_b   1.000
_cell.length_c   1.000
_cell.angle_alpha   90.00
_cell.angle_beta   90.00
_cell.angle_gamma   90.00
#
_symmetry.space_group_name_H-M   'P 1'
#
loop_
_entity.id
_entity.type
_entity.pdbx_description
1 polymer ?
#
loop_
_entity_poly.entity_id
_entity_poly.type
_entity_poly.pdbx_seq_one_letter_code
_entity_poly.pdbx_strand_id
1 'polypeptide(L)'
;MRRTENAGVNVLIWQYFCHARSKGFSVSSPLVKEEALYFAQQLGRSDFRASASWLECFEKRHNIKLKVISGTDLPAWMKEL
;
A
#
# COMPACT_ATOMS: atom_id res chain seq x y z
N MET A 1 16.08 -1.70 19.13
CA MET A 1 15.26 -1.29 17.96
C MET A 1 15.34 -2.41 16.93
N ARG A 2 14.29 -3.23 16.74
CA ARG A 2 14.31 -4.28 15.71
C ARG A 2 14.36 -3.57 14.35
N ARG A 3 15.50 -3.59 13.66
CA ARG A 3 15.56 -3.23 12.24
C ARG A 3 14.74 -4.28 11.52
N THR A 4 13.50 -3.96 11.18
CA THR A 4 12.70 -4.85 10.34
C THR A 4 13.43 -4.96 9.01
N GLU A 5 13.66 -6.18 8.53
CA GLU A 5 14.35 -6.43 7.25
C GLU A 5 13.72 -5.67 6.09
N ASN A 6 12.44 -5.28 6.25
CA ASN A 6 11.63 -4.54 5.29
C ASN A 6 11.51 -3.03 5.60
N ALA A 7 12.39 -2.47 6.43
CA ALA A 7 12.35 -1.06 6.81
C ALA A 7 12.37 -0.12 5.60
N GLY A 8 13.18 -0.43 4.58
CA GLY A 8 13.25 0.36 3.34
C GLY A 8 11.92 0.40 2.59
N VAL A 9 11.28 -0.75 2.39
CA VAL A 9 9.97 -0.86 1.73
C VAL A 9 8.91 -0.05 2.49
N ASN A 10 8.89 -0.16 3.83
CA ASN A 10 7.95 0.57 4.67
C ASN A 10 8.10 2.10 4.57
N VAL A 11 9.34 2.60 4.42
CA VAL A 11 9.59 4.04 4.26
C VAL A 11 9.11 4.51 2.89
N LEU A 12 9.45 3.78 1.82
CA LEU A 12 9.07 4.15 0.46
C LEU A 12 7.56 4.15 0.25
N ILE A 13 6.86 3.11 0.75
CA ILE A 13 5.40 3.04 0.61
C ILE A 13 4.69 4.15 1.39
N TRP A 14 5.25 4.58 2.53
CA TRP A 14 4.71 5.71 3.28
C TRP A 14 4.89 7.03 2.54
N GLN A 15 6.07 7.25 1.95
CA GLN A 15 6.34 8.44 1.13
C GLN A 15 5.41 8.49 -0.09
N TYR A 16 5.25 7.37 -0.79
CA TYR A 16 4.29 7.23 -1.88
C TYR A 16 2.86 7.59 -1.44
N PHE A 17 2.41 7.02 -0.33
CA PHE A 17 1.07 7.28 0.20
C PHE A 17 0.87 8.77 0.52
N CYS A 18 1.80 9.40 1.24
CA CYS A 18 1.76 10.82 1.55
C CYS A 18 1.74 11.67 0.27
N HIS A 19 2.57 11.33 -0.72
CA HIS A 19 2.63 12.05 -1.99
C HIS A 19 1.28 11.97 -2.72
N ALA A 20 0.73 10.76 -2.89
CA ALA A 20 -0.56 10.56 -3.54
C ALA A 20 -1.68 11.33 -2.84
N ARG A 21 -1.73 11.30 -1.50
CA ARG A 21 -2.70 12.06 -0.70
C ARG A 21 -2.54 13.58 -0.85
N SER A 22 -1.31 14.09 -0.91
CA SER A 22 -1.04 15.52 -1.13
C SER A 22 -1.55 16.03 -2.48
N LYS A 23 -1.68 15.13 -3.47
CA LYS A 23 -2.22 15.40 -4.80
C LYS A 23 -3.74 15.17 -4.90
N GLY A 24 -4.39 14.76 -3.80
CA GLY A 24 -5.83 14.49 -3.76
C GLY A 24 -6.22 13.08 -4.25
N PHE A 25 -5.25 12.20 -4.52
CA PHE A 25 -5.56 10.84 -4.96
C PHE A 25 -6.07 9.98 -3.78
N SER A 26 -7.02 9.10 -4.10
CA SER A 26 -7.44 8.04 -3.19
C SER A 26 -6.54 6.83 -3.40
N VAL A 27 -5.94 6.35 -2.31
CA VAL A 27 -5.04 5.19 -2.34
C VAL A 27 -5.77 4.01 -1.71
N SER A 28 -5.90 2.92 -2.46
CA SER A 28 -6.62 1.71 -2.05
C SER A 28 -5.67 0.64 -1.51
N SER A 29 -6.21 -0.33 -0.77
CA SER A 29 -5.44 -1.45 -0.23
C SER A 29 -4.70 -2.26 -1.30
N PRO A 30 -5.31 -2.59 -2.47
CA PRO A 30 -4.59 -3.25 -3.56
C PRO A 30 -3.43 -2.42 -4.10
N LEU A 31 -3.63 -1.11 -4.30
CA LEU A 31 -2.61 -0.21 -4.83
C LEU A 31 -1.39 -0.12 -3.90
N VAL A 32 -1.61 -0.06 -2.59
CA VAL A 32 -0.53 -0.09 -1.60
C VAL A 32 0.26 -1.40 -1.66
N LYS A 33 -0.41 -2.53 -1.88
CA LYS A 33 0.28 -3.83 -1.98
C LYS A 33 1.11 -3.93 -3.25
N GLU A 34 0.58 -3.50 -4.39
CA GLU A 34 1.30 -3.49 -5.67
C GLU A 34 2.54 -2.61 -5.60
N GLU A 35 2.40 -1.38 -5.10
CA GLU A 35 3.52 -0.44 -5.00
C GLU A 35 4.58 -0.92 -3.99
N ALA A 36 4.15 -1.57 -2.90
CA ALA A 36 5.09 -2.16 -1.93
C ALA A 36 5.89 -3.34 -2.52
N LEU A 37 5.27 -4.17 -3.36
CA LEU A 37 5.97 -5.22 -4.10
C LEU A 37 6.95 -4.63 -5.12
N TYR A 38 6.55 -3.57 -5.81
CA TYR A 38 7.43 -2.85 -6.73
C TYR A 38 8.67 -2.31 -6.01
N PHE A 39 8.49 -1.57 -4.90
CA PHE A 39 9.62 -1.07 -4.11
C PHE A 39 10.48 -2.19 -3.53
N ALA A 40 9.89 -3.30 -3.10
CA ALA A 40 10.64 -4.45 -2.66
C ALA A 40 11.54 -5.02 -3.76
N GLN A 41 11.01 -5.16 -4.98
CA GLN A 41 11.79 -5.58 -6.14
C GLN A 41 12.95 -4.61 -6.43
N GLN A 42 12.70 -3.29 -6.41
CA GLN A 42 13.76 -2.29 -6.63
C GLN A 42 14.85 -2.33 -5.54
N LEU A 43 14.50 -2.73 -4.32
CA LEU A 43 15.42 -2.89 -3.21
C LEU A 43 16.07 -4.30 -3.14
N GLY A 44 15.82 -5.18 -4.11
CA GLY A 44 16.32 -6.55 -4.12
C GLY A 44 15.73 -7.45 -3.03
N ARG A 45 14.54 -7.12 -2.52
CA ARG A 45 13.82 -7.85 -1.47
C ARG A 45 12.78 -8.79 -2.08
N SER A 46 13.25 -9.88 -2.68
CA SER A 46 12.39 -10.90 -3.32
C SER A 46 11.55 -11.71 -2.34
N ASP A 47 11.91 -11.70 -1.05
CA ASP A 47 11.22 -12.37 0.05
C ASP A 47 10.08 -11.54 0.64
N PHE A 48 9.98 -10.25 0.29
CA PHE A 48 8.93 -9.38 0.77
C PHE A 48 7.55 -9.85 0.30
N ARG A 49 6.61 -9.93 1.24
CA ARG A 49 5.22 -10.25 0.96
C ARG A 49 4.34 -9.10 1.44
N ALA A 50 3.60 -8.49 0.51
CA ALA A 50 2.54 -7.54 0.80
C ALA A 50 1.28 -8.26 1.37
N SER A 51 1.47 -9.02 2.44
CA SER A 51 0.44 -9.84 3.08
C SER A 51 -0.65 -8.99 3.72
N ALA A 52 -1.79 -9.62 4.04
CA ALA A 52 -2.85 -8.95 4.79
C ALA A 52 -2.35 -8.44 6.16
N SER A 53 -1.57 -9.25 6.89
CA SER A 53 -1.02 -8.86 8.20
C SER A 53 0.01 -7.73 8.10
N TRP A 54 0.81 -7.69 7.02
CA TRP A 54 1.71 -6.56 6.78
C TRP A 54 0.91 -5.28 6.54
N LEU A 55 -0.14 -5.34 5.72
CA LEU A 55 -0.98 -4.18 5.43
C LEU A 55 -1.69 -3.67 6.70
N GLU A 56 -2.23 -4.57 7.52
CA GLU A 56 -2.85 -4.20 8.79
C GLU A 56 -1.85 -3.53 9.74
N CYS A 57 -0.60 -4.03 9.79
CA CYS A 57 0.47 -3.38 10.55
C CYS A 57 0.81 -1.99 10.01
N PHE A 58 0.80 -1.82 8.69
CA PHE A 58 1.04 -0.54 8.02
C PHE A 58 -0.07 0.47 8.36
N GLU A 59 -1.34 0.07 8.24
CA GLU A 59 -2.50 0.87 8.62
C GLU A 59 -2.43 1.33 10.08
N LYS A 60 -2.16 0.39 11.00
CA LYS A 60 -2.02 0.69 12.44
C LYS A 60 -0.87 1.64 12.73
N ARG A 61 0.29 1.44 12.09
CA ARG A 61 1.49 2.27 12.31
C ARG A 61 1.26 3.74 11.92
N HIS A 62 0.48 3.96 10.86
CA HIS A 62 0.25 5.30 10.33
C HIS A 62 -1.12 5.88 10.69
N ASN A 63 -1.91 5.15 11.48
CA ASN A 63 -3.28 5.51 11.87
C ASN A 63 -4.17 5.85 10.66
N ILE A 64 -4.10 5.02 9.61
CA ILE A 64 -4.90 5.16 8.39
C ILE A 64 -5.82 3.96 8.23
N LYS A 65 -6.87 4.11 7.40
CA LYS A 65 -7.70 3.01 6.92
C LYS A 65 -7.75 3.04 5.41
N LEU A 66 -7.21 2.01 4.79
CA LEU A 66 -7.26 1.81 3.35
C LEU A 66 -8.56 1.09 3.01
N LYS A 67 -9.23 1.58 1.96
CA LYS A 67 -10.42 0.90 1.45
C LYS A 67 -10.00 -0.20 0.51
N VAL A 68 -10.60 -1.38 0.68
CA VAL A 68 -10.60 -2.40 -0.35
C VAL A 68 -11.65 -1.97 -1.36
N ILE A 69 -11.23 -1.63 -2.57
CA ILE A 69 -12.14 -1.45 -3.69
C ILE A 69 -12.20 -2.83 -4.36
N SER A 70 -13.16 -3.66 -3.97
CA SER A 70 -13.53 -4.84 -4.75
C SER A 70 -14.45 -4.40 -5.90
N GLY A 71 -14.52 -5.17 -6.98
CA GLY A 71 -15.37 -4.86 -8.15
C GLY A 71 -16.85 -4.58 -7.82
N THR A 72 -17.32 -4.96 -6.63
CA THR A 72 -18.66 -4.67 -6.09
C THR A 72 -18.86 -3.20 -5.68
N ASP A 73 -17.80 -2.54 -5.23
CA ASP A 73 -17.81 -1.18 -4.65
C ASP A 73 -17.32 -0.11 -5.63
N LEU A 74 -17.16 -0.48 -6.89
CA LEU A 74 -16.91 0.48 -7.96
C LEU A 74 -18.07 1.49 -8.04
N PRO A 75 -17.77 2.79 -8.21
CA PRO A 75 -18.78 3.76 -8.58
C PRO A 75 -19.54 3.27 -9.83
N ALA A 76 -20.83 3.57 -9.93
CA ALA A 76 -21.66 3.11 -11.05
C ALA A 76 -21.01 3.37 -12.42
N TRP A 77 -20.34 4.52 -12.58
CA TRP A 77 -19.63 4.91 -13.81
C TRP A 77 -18.42 4.03 -14.17
N MET A 78 -17.92 3.18 -13.28
CA MET A 78 -16.75 2.32 -13.50
C MET A 78 -17.13 0.85 -13.76
N LYS A 79 -18.42 0.50 -13.66
CA LYS A 79 -18.96 -0.86 -13.93
C LYS A 79 -19.37 -1.09 -15.39
N GLU A 80 -19.39 -0.03 -16.20
CA GLU A 80 -19.86 -0.02 -17.59
C GLU A 80 -18.71 0.09 -18.62
N LEU A 81 -17.46 -0.06 -18.17
CA LEU A 81 -16.25 -0.18 -19.00
C LEU A 81 -15.80 -1.64 -19.05
#